data_AF-A0A2A4U2D6-F1
#
_entry.id   AF-A0A2A4U2D6-F1
#
_cell.length_a   1.000
_cell.length_b   1.000
_cell.length_c   1.000
_cell.angle_alpha   90.00
_cell.angle_beta   90.00
_cell.angle_gamma   90.00
#
_symmetry.space_group_name_H-M   'P 1'
#
loop_
_entity.id
_entity.type
_entity.pdbx_description
1 polymer ?
#
loop_
_entity_poly.entity_id
_entity_poly.type
_entity_poly.pdbx_seq_one_letter_code
_entity_poly.pdbx_strand_id
1 'polypeptide(L)' 'MDPKMVPWHDAVVWSERSHNGHRLYEWLTKEHVAKVGWTNGVVSVEVANDSFLCKDVRYFIVQAPFVAVGQNIAV' A
#
# COMPACT_ATOMS: atom_id res chain seq x y z
N MET A 1 -3.33 -15.13 6.67
CA MET A 1 -2.55 -14.29 7.61
C MET A 1 -3.52 -13.70 8.64
N ASP A 2 -3.14 -13.61 9.91
CA ASP A 2 -3.97 -12.94 10.93
C ASP A 2 -4.04 -11.43 10.60
N PRO A 3 -5.23 -10.84 10.37
CA PRO A 3 -5.39 -9.41 10.10
C PRO A 3 -4.80 -8.50 11.19
N LYS A 4 -4.61 -9.00 12.42
CA LYS A 4 -3.98 -8.25 13.51
C LYS A 4 -2.50 -7.99 13.29
N MET A 5 -1.86 -8.73 12.39
CA MET A 5 -0.44 -8.56 12.06
C MET A 5 -0.20 -7.52 10.96
N VAL A 6 -1.25 -7.05 10.30
CA VAL A 6 -1.14 -6.02 9.26
C VAL A 6 -0.86 -4.67 9.93
N PRO A 7 0.15 -3.91 9.49
CA PRO A 7 0.50 -2.60 10.07
C PRO A 7 -0.47 -1.49 9.61
N TRP A 8 -1.74 -1.61 10.00
CA TRP A 8 -2.83 -0.74 9.53
C TRP A 8 -2.58 0.76 9.71
N HIS A 9 -1.80 1.15 10.71
CA HIS A 9 -1.54 2.57 11.01
C HIS A 9 -0.39 3.15 10.20
N ASP A 10 0.58 2.31 9.82
CA ASP A 10 1.91 2.71 9.31
C ASP A 10 2.19 2.14 7.92
N ALA A 11 1.15 1.84 7.14
CA ALA A 11 1.30 1.26 5.82
C ALA A 11 0.18 1.64 4.85
N VAL A 12 0.48 1.54 3.56
CA VAL A 12 -0.53 1.40 2.50
C VAL A 12 -0.81 -0.08 2.36
N VAL A 13 -2.06 -0.49 2.60
CA VAL A 13 -2.49 -1.90 2.57
C VAL A 13 -3.47 -2.08 1.42
N TRP A 14 -3.32 -3.15 0.65
CA TRP A 14 -4.30 -3.52 -0.37
C TRP A 14 -4.64 -4.99 -0.29
N SER A 15 -5.81 -5.33 -0.82
CA SER A 15 -6.26 -6.72 -0.85
C SER A 15 -6.16 -7.33 -2.23
N GLU A 16 -5.72 -8.58 -2.30
CA GLU A 16 -5.89 -9.43 -3.46
C GLU A 16 -6.95 -10.50 -3.22
N ARG A 17 -7.63 -10.92 -4.30
CA ARG A 17 -8.49 -12.10 -4.26
C ARG A 17 -7.62 -13.33 -4.46
N SER A 18 -7.54 -14.20 -3.44
CA SER A 18 -6.93 -15.50 -3.63
C SER A 18 -7.84 -16.45 -4.39
N HIS A 19 -7.26 -17.49 -5.00
CA HIS A 19 -7.99 -18.50 -5.76
C HIS A 19 -9.05 -19.25 -4.92
N ASN A 20 -8.85 -19.35 -3.60
CA ASN A 20 -9.79 -20.00 -2.67
C ASN A 20 -10.81 -19.03 -2.04
N GLY A 21 -10.92 -17.79 -2.52
CA GLY A 21 -11.91 -16.81 -2.04
C GLY A 21 -11.56 -16.12 -0.72
N HIS A 22 -10.38 -16.39 -0.17
CA HIS A 22 -9.88 -15.68 0.99
C HIS A 22 -9.31 -14.30 0.57
N ARG A 23 -9.27 -13.37 1.52
CA ARG A 23 -8.66 -12.07 1.31
C ARG A 23 -7.20 -12.14 1.73
N LEU A 24 -6.30 -11.91 0.78
CA LEU A 24 -4.89 -11.71 1.06
C LEU A 24 -4.66 -10.21 1.21
N TYR A 25 -3.89 -9.82 2.22
CA TYR A 25 -3.47 -8.43 2.41
C TYR A 25 -1.99 -8.33 2.09
N GLU A 26 -1.65 -7.35 1.27
CA GLU A 26 -0.30 -6.92 1.00
C GLU A 26 -0.15 -5.49 1.49
N TRP A 27 1.07 -5.09 1.82
CA TRP A 27 1.31 -3.74 2.28
C TRP A 27 2.71 -3.24 1.96
N LEU A 28 2.82 -1.92 1.87
CA LEU A 28 4.08 -1.20 1.86
C LEU A 28 4.11 -0.28 3.08
N THR A 29 5.10 -0.48 3.95
CA THR A 29 5.27 0.27 5.19
C THR A 29 5.74 1.70 4.94
N LYS A 30 5.47 2.59 5.89
CA LYS A 30 5.68 4.04 5.81
C LYS A 30 7.10 4.44 5.40
N GLU A 31 8.11 3.72 5.85
CA GLU A 31 9.53 3.95 5.51
C GLU A 31 9.82 3.78 4.01
N HIS A 32 8.88 3.24 3.23
CA HIS A 32 9.01 3.10 1.78
C HIS A 32 8.03 3.98 1.01
N VAL A 33 7.20 4.76 1.69
CA VAL A 33 6.16 5.61 1.11
C VAL A 33 6.47 7.07 1.38
N ALA A 34 6.78 7.83 0.34
CA ALA A 34 6.95 9.28 0.45
C ALA A 34 5.58 9.97 0.59
N LYS A 35 4.63 9.59 -0.26
CA LYS A 35 3.30 10.19 -0.36
C LYS A 35 2.32 9.26 -1.06
N VAL A 36 1.03 9.39 -0.74
CA VAL A 36 -0.06 8.70 -1.44
C VAL A 36 -0.97 9.71 -2.13
N GLY A 37 -1.08 9.61 -3.45
CA GLY A 37 -2.14 10.29 -4.20
C GLY A 37 -3.42 9.46 -4.23
N TRP A 38 -4.57 10.09 -4.00
CA TRP A 38 -5.88 9.48 -4.18
C TRP A 38 -6.73 10.32 -5.11
N THR A 39 -7.11 9.78 -6.26
CA THR A 39 -7.98 10.48 -7.23
C THR A 39 -8.95 9.52 -7.87
N ASN A 40 -10.25 9.81 -7.79
CA ASN A 40 -11.31 9.02 -8.43
C ASN A 40 -11.24 7.50 -8.15
N GLY A 41 -10.87 7.13 -6.92
CA GLY A 41 -10.73 5.72 -6.51
C GLY A 41 -9.43 5.05 -6.96
N VAL A 42 -8.56 5.75 -7.67
CA VAL A 42 -7.21 5.31 -7.98
C VAL A 42 -6.25 5.78 -6.89
N VAL A 43 -5.49 4.85 -6.33
CA VAL A 43 -4.45 5.12 -5.34
C VAL A 43 -3.09 5.00 -6.01
N SER A 44 -2.31 6.07 -5.98
CA SER A 44 -0.92 6.12 -6.44
C SER A 44 0.00 6.26 -5.25
N VAL A 45 1.07 5.47 -5.20
CA VAL A 45 2.08 5.52 -4.14
C VAL A 45 3.37 6.06 -4.73
N GLU A 46 3.88 7.14 -4.15
CA GLU A 46 5.24 7.63 -4.38
C GLU A 46 6.20 6.90 -3.45
N VAL A 47 7.27 6.35 -4.04
CA VAL A 47 8.29 5.59 -3.32
C VAL A 47 9.26 6.55 -2.63
N ALA A 48 9.56 6.30 -1.35
CA ALA A 48 10.56 7.07 -0.61
C ALA A 48 11.96 6.95 -1.24
N ASN A 49 12.74 8.04 -1.26
CA ASN A 49 14.04 8.09 -1.93
C ASN A 49 15.08 7.09 -1.38
N ASP A 50 14.93 6.72 -0.11
CA ASP A 50 15.75 5.75 0.62
C ASP A 50 15.16 4.32 0.59
N SER A 51 13.99 4.13 -0.02
CA SER A 51 13.41 2.81 -0.23
C SER A 51 14.27 1.99 -1.21
N PHE A 52 14.35 0.68 -0.95
CA PHE A 52 14.96 -0.26 -1.89
C PHE A 52 14.26 -0.26 -3.27
N LEU A 53 12.97 0.08 -3.32
CA LEU A 53 12.18 0.17 -4.55
C LEU A 53 12.53 1.39 -5.41
N CYS A 54 13.12 2.42 -4.82
CA CYS A 54 13.35 3.69 -5.50
C CYS A 54 14.35 3.61 -6.66
N LYS A 55 15.16 2.53 -6.70
CA LYS A 55 16.11 2.26 -7.79
C LYS A 55 15.39 1.85 -9.08
N ASP A 56 14.21 1.24 -8.95
CA ASP A 56 13.49 0.62 -10.05
C ASP A 56 12.19 1.38 -10.37
N VAL A 57 11.52 1.92 -9.35
CA VAL A 57 10.19 2.54 -9.48
C VAL A 57 10.11 3.81 -8.63
N ARG A 58 9.56 4.88 -9.21
CA ARG A 58 9.27 6.14 -8.50
C ARG A 58 7.83 6.23 -8.01
N TYR A 59 6.91 5.73 -8.81
CA TYR A 59 5.48 5.69 -8.48
C TYR A 59 4.89 4.38 -8.98
N PHE A 60 3.91 3.85 -8.24
CA PHE A 60 3.08 2.77 -8.74
C PHE A 60 1.61 2.99 -8.39
N ILE A 61 0.73 2.36 -9.17
CA ILE A 61 -0.70 2.41 -8.96
C ILE A 61 -1.15 1.13 -8.26
N VAL A 62 -1.88 1.27 -7.17
CA VAL A 62 -2.48 0.14 -6.46
C VAL A 62 -3.84 -0.14 -7.09
N GLN A 63 -3.91 -1.21 -7.88
CA GLN A 63 -5.15 -1.69 -8.50
C GLN A 63 -5.73 -2.84 -7.68
N ALA A 64 -6.50 -2.52 -6.64
CA ALA A 64 -7.07 -3.52 -5.76
C ALA A 64 -8.54 -3.24 -5.40
N PRO A 65 -9.35 -4.28 -5.14
CA PRO A 65 -10.74 -4.13 -4.69
C PRO A 65 -10.90 -3.43 -3.34
N PHE A 66 -9.82 -3.34 -2.56
CA PHE A 66 -9.77 -2.62 -1.30
C PHE A 66 -8.37 -2.09 -1.12
N VAL A 67 -8.30 -0.82 -0.75
CA VAL A 67 -7.07 -0.13 -0.36
C VAL A 67 -7.36 0.62 0.93
N ALA A 68 -6.44 0.52 1.88
CA ALA A 68 -6.43 1.31 3.10
C ALA A 68 -5.11 2.08 3.18
N VAL A 69 -5.21 3.34 3.58
CA VAL A 69 -4.05 4.20 3.83
C VAL A 69 -4.00 4.44 5.32
N GLY A 70 -2.91 4.00 5.97
CA GLY A 70 -2.73 4.18 7.40
C GLY A 70 -2.67 5.65 7.80
N GLN A 71 -3.16 5.94 9.00
CA GLN A 71 -3.25 7.31 9.52
C GLN A 71 -1.89 8.04 9.61
N ASN A 72 -0.78 7.30 9.66
CA ASN A 72 0.56 7.87 9.74
C ASN A 72 1.22 8.05 8.37
N ILE A 73 0.52 7.74 7.28
CA ILE A 73 0.98 7.92 5.89
C ILE A 73 0.63 9.33 5.40
N ALA A 74 1.57 9.96 4.72
CA ALA A 74 1.32 11.25 4.06
C ALA A 74 0.44 11.05 2.81
N VAL A 75 -0.65 11.82 2.71
CA VAL A 75 -1.58 11.85 1.56
C VAL A 75 -1.46 13.19 0.85
#